data_AF-A0A942EXI9-F1
#
_entry.id   AF-A0A942EXI9-F1
#
_cell.length_a   1.000
_cell.length_b   1.000
_cell.length_c   1.000
_cell.angle_alpha   90.00
_cell.angle_beta   90.00
_cell.angle_gamma   90.00
#
_symmetry.space_group_name_H-M   'P 1'
#
loop_
_entity.id
_entity.type
_entity.pdbx_description
1 polymer ?
#
loop_
_entity_poly.entity_id
_entity_poly.type
_entity_poly.pdbx_seq_one_letter_code
_entity_poly.pdbx_strand_id
1 'polypeptide(L)'
;RPKPEVKPYTGPMVTCPQCGFEQPESDDCVKCGIIISKFVQYQEMARSIEGQVREISTEEKISPWESGGGFFWAYMRTTKEALFSPTRFFKKVSAGEGYWSPLIYGILSGIIGFGVSLVYQWFLFSAFIPPQIHALIPYNLFLTLSLIGIPLMVTSSIFIGSAITHLCLMVVGGNKNGYQATFRAISYSYCALLFNIVPFIGSFAGSVYMIILIIFGVREGHGISTGKAVLAVLLPLIVVLGLGILTAILLPMFLAGSGLFRGVGV
;
A
#
# COMPACT_ATOMS: atom_id res chain seq x y z
N ARG A 1 65.16 -31.12 -47.75
CA ARG A 1 65.12 -30.74 -46.31
C ARG A 1 63.92 -31.43 -45.68
N PRO A 2 64.07 -32.17 -44.57
CA PRO A 2 62.92 -32.77 -43.89
C PRO A 2 62.03 -31.68 -43.31
N LYS A 3 60.70 -31.84 -43.40
CA LYS A 3 59.75 -30.94 -42.74
C LYS A 3 59.94 -31.10 -41.23
N PRO A 4 60.07 -30.00 -40.46
CA PRO A 4 60.21 -30.09 -39.01
C PRO A 4 58.96 -30.75 -38.41
N GLU A 5 59.19 -31.74 -37.56
CA GLU A 5 58.17 -32.50 -36.85
C GLU A 5 57.56 -31.60 -35.76
N VAL A 6 56.28 -31.24 -35.92
CA VAL A 6 55.58 -30.35 -34.99
C VAL A 6 55.20 -31.17 -33.75
N LYS A 7 55.87 -30.94 -32.63
CA LYS A 7 55.50 -31.54 -31.35
C LYS A 7 54.13 -30.99 -30.88
N PRO A 8 53.18 -31.83 -30.45
CA PRO A 8 51.92 -31.36 -29.89
C PRO A 8 52.15 -30.51 -28.64
N TYR A 9 51.49 -29.36 -28.54
CA TYR A 9 51.52 -28.52 -27.36
C TYR A 9 50.72 -29.18 -26.22
N THR A 10 51.30 -29.24 -25.01
CA THR A 10 50.70 -29.90 -23.83
C THR A 10 50.32 -28.93 -22.71
N GLY A 11 50.35 -27.62 -22.96
CA GLY A 11 50.00 -26.60 -21.97
C GLY A 11 48.50 -26.29 -21.91
N PRO A 12 48.08 -25.36 -21.02
CA PRO A 12 46.69 -24.93 -20.92
C PRO A 12 46.19 -24.32 -22.23
N MET A 13 45.00 -24.74 -22.63
CA MET A 13 44.30 -24.27 -23.83
C MET A 13 43.15 -23.36 -23.42
N VAL A 14 42.92 -22.29 -24.17
CA VAL A 14 41.80 -21.37 -24.01
C VAL A 14 40.96 -21.34 -25.28
N THR A 15 39.64 -21.19 -25.12
CA THR A 15 38.72 -21.01 -26.24
C THR A 15 38.41 -19.54 -26.39
N CYS A 16 38.60 -18.98 -27.59
CA CYS A 16 38.25 -17.59 -27.85
C CYS A 16 36.74 -17.36 -27.70
N PRO A 17 36.28 -16.43 -26.85
CA PRO A 17 34.86 -16.21 -26.58
C PRO A 17 34.11 -15.55 -27.74
N GLN A 18 34.79 -14.94 -28.72
CA GLN A 18 34.16 -14.32 -29.88
C GLN A 18 33.98 -15.30 -31.06
N CYS A 19 34.98 -16.15 -31.34
CA CYS A 19 34.98 -17.00 -32.54
C CYS A 19 35.05 -18.51 -32.27
N GLY A 20 35.13 -18.93 -31.00
CA GLY A 20 35.14 -20.33 -30.58
C GLY A 20 36.42 -21.11 -30.93
N PHE A 21 37.49 -20.41 -31.33
CA PHE A 21 38.75 -21.06 -31.69
C PHE A 21 39.54 -21.47 -30.45
N GLU A 22 39.94 -22.74 -30.38
CA GLU A 22 40.81 -23.26 -29.33
C GLU A 22 42.28 -23.01 -29.67
N GLN A 23 43.01 -22.42 -28.74
CA GLN A 23 44.42 -22.07 -28.88
C GLN A 23 45.13 -22.20 -27.53
N PRO A 24 46.47 -22.30 -27.51
CA PRO A 24 47.23 -22.14 -26.27
C PRO A 24 46.86 -20.84 -25.55
N GLU A 25 46.95 -20.84 -24.22
CA GLU A 25 46.68 -19.65 -23.39
C GLU A 25 47.50 -18.43 -23.86
N SER A 26 46.80 -17.38 -24.30
CA SER A 26 47.39 -16.12 -24.76
C SER A 26 46.42 -14.96 -24.58
N ASP A 27 46.97 -13.74 -24.53
CA ASP A 27 46.18 -12.51 -24.36
C ASP A 27 45.33 -12.16 -25.59
N ASP A 28 45.73 -12.58 -26.78
CA ASP A 28 45.06 -12.31 -28.04
C ASP A 28 44.68 -13.59 -28.79
N CYS A 29 43.57 -13.54 -29.53
CA CYS A 29 43.16 -14.64 -30.40
C CYS A 29 43.88 -14.59 -31.73
N VAL A 30 44.62 -15.64 -32.06
CA VAL A 30 45.38 -15.74 -33.33
C VAL A 30 44.47 -15.78 -34.56
N LYS A 31 43.20 -16.15 -34.39
CA LYS A 31 42.22 -16.28 -35.50
C LYS A 31 41.43 -15.00 -35.76
N CYS A 32 40.93 -14.35 -34.70
CA CYS A 32 40.04 -13.19 -34.84
C CYS A 32 40.65 -11.87 -34.35
N GLY A 33 41.85 -11.89 -33.75
CA GLY A 33 42.57 -10.71 -33.29
C GLY A 33 42.00 -10.06 -32.03
N ILE A 34 41.02 -10.67 -31.36
CA ILE A 34 40.45 -10.13 -30.12
C ILE A 34 41.44 -10.28 -28.96
N ILE A 35 41.53 -9.26 -28.10
CA ILE A 35 42.24 -9.37 -26.82
C ILE A 35 41.32 -10.09 -25.82
N ILE A 36 41.58 -11.37 -25.59
CA ILE A 36 40.79 -12.29 -24.76
C ILE A 36 40.71 -11.78 -23.33
N SER A 37 41.83 -11.36 -22.73
CA SER A 37 41.86 -10.87 -21.34
C SER A 37 40.98 -9.63 -21.14
N LYS A 38 41.04 -8.68 -22.06
CA LYS A 38 40.19 -7.49 -22.06
C LYS A 38 38.71 -7.83 -22.29
N PHE A 39 38.42 -8.77 -23.18
CA PHE A 39 37.04 -9.20 -23.46
C PHE A 39 36.39 -9.87 -22.25
N VAL A 40 37.10 -10.78 -21.59
CA VAL A 40 36.62 -11.45 -20.38
C VAL A 40 36.34 -10.44 -19.26
N GLN A 41 37.23 -9.47 -19.05
CA GLN A 41 37.02 -8.38 -18.09
C GLN A 41 35.76 -7.55 -18.40
N TYR A 42 35.54 -7.17 -19.66
CA TYR A 42 34.32 -6.47 -20.04
C TYR A 42 33.06 -7.31 -19.82
N GLN A 43 33.13 -8.63 -20.05
CA GLN A 43 32.00 -9.54 -19.86
C GLN A 43 31.66 -9.75 -18.38
N GLU A 44 32.66 -9.76 -17.50
CA GLU A 44 32.45 -9.78 -16.04
C GLU A 44 31.82 -8.47 -15.54
N MET A 45 32.31 -7.33 -16.03
CA MET A 45 31.75 -6.01 -15.72
C MET A 45 30.30 -5.88 -16.22
N ALA A 46 29.99 -6.36 -17.42
CA ALA A 46 28.63 -6.37 -17.95
C ALA A 46 27.68 -7.20 -17.06
N ARG A 47 28.13 -8.41 -16.63
CA ARG A 47 27.35 -9.26 -15.71
C ARG A 47 27.13 -8.63 -14.35
N SER A 48 28.11 -7.92 -13.79
CA SER A 48 27.95 -7.24 -12.49
C SER A 48 26.95 -6.08 -12.59
N ILE A 49 27.03 -5.29 -13.67
CA ILE A 49 26.07 -4.22 -13.95
C ILE A 49 24.67 -4.79 -14.15
N GLU A 50 24.50 -5.87 -14.91
CA GLU A 50 23.21 -6.55 -15.07
C GLU A 50 22.65 -7.02 -13.73
N GLY A 51 23.51 -7.56 -12.86
CA GLY A 51 23.15 -7.94 -11.49
C GLY A 51 22.65 -6.73 -10.68
N GLN A 52 23.40 -5.63 -10.68
CA GLN A 52 23.02 -4.39 -9.99
C GLN A 52 21.71 -3.81 -10.53
N VAL A 53 21.52 -3.79 -11.85
CA VAL A 53 20.28 -3.31 -12.48
C VAL A 53 19.08 -4.17 -12.06
N ARG A 54 19.24 -5.49 -11.99
CA ARG A 54 18.17 -6.39 -11.52
C ARG A 54 17.82 -6.13 -10.05
N GLU A 55 18.82 -5.94 -9.20
CA GLU A 55 18.61 -5.64 -7.78
C GLU A 55 17.87 -4.31 -7.60
N ILE A 56 18.34 -3.24 -8.24
CA ILE A 56 17.68 -1.92 -8.23
C ILE A 56 16.23 -2.02 -8.74
N SER A 57 15.99 -2.78 -9.82
CA SER A 57 14.64 -2.95 -10.37
C SER A 57 13.70 -3.70 -9.43
N THR A 58 14.24 -4.57 -8.58
CA THR A 58 13.48 -5.33 -7.58
C THR A 58 13.17 -4.44 -6.38
N GLU A 59 14.15 -3.67 -5.91
CA GLU A 59 13.96 -2.67 -4.86
C GLU A 59 12.93 -1.60 -5.30
N GLU A 60 12.95 -1.18 -6.57
CA GLU A 60 11.94 -0.26 -7.10
C GLU A 60 10.53 -0.85 -7.10
N LYS A 61 10.38 -2.18 -7.20
CA LYS A 61 9.06 -2.86 -7.18
C LYS A 61 8.51 -3.06 -5.77
N ILE A 62 9.34 -2.99 -4.74
CA ILE A 62 8.92 -3.23 -3.35
C ILE A 62 8.68 -1.87 -2.68
N SER A 63 7.67 -1.78 -1.82
CA SER A 63 7.50 -0.55 -1.03
C SER A 63 8.64 -0.38 -0.03
N PRO A 64 9.07 0.86 0.30
CA PRO A 64 10.13 1.06 1.30
C PRO A 64 9.80 0.43 2.66
N TRP A 65 8.50 0.33 3.00
CA TRP A 65 8.00 -0.35 4.19
C TRP A 65 8.20 -1.88 4.15
N GLU A 66 8.11 -2.49 2.96
CA GLU A 66 8.24 -3.93 2.76
C GLU A 66 9.68 -4.38 2.46
N SER A 67 10.59 -3.46 2.11
CA SER A 67 11.97 -3.80 1.72
C SER A 67 12.90 -4.11 2.90
N GLY A 68 12.45 -3.99 4.16
CA GLY A 68 13.24 -4.33 5.35
C GLY A 68 14.34 -3.32 5.70
N GLY A 69 14.35 -2.14 5.08
CA GLY A 69 15.23 -1.03 5.47
C GLY A 69 14.91 -0.46 6.86
N GLY A 70 15.68 0.54 7.32
CA GLY A 70 15.48 1.15 8.64
C GLY A 70 14.05 1.62 8.90
N PHE A 71 13.42 1.11 9.96
CA PHE A 71 11.98 1.25 10.28
C PHE A 71 11.41 2.66 10.09
N PHE A 72 12.06 3.66 10.70
CA PHE A 72 11.59 5.05 10.65
C PHE A 72 11.64 5.63 9.23
N TRP A 73 12.74 5.41 8.52
CA TRP A 73 12.93 5.92 7.16
C TRP A 73 12.03 5.18 6.15
N ALA A 74 11.84 3.88 6.34
CA ALA A 74 10.91 3.06 5.57
C ALA A 74 9.48 3.57 5.69
N TYR A 75 9.02 3.86 6.92
CA TYR A 75 7.71 4.45 7.17
C TYR A 75 7.55 5.81 6.49
N MET A 76 8.49 6.73 6.72
CA MET A 76 8.41 8.10 6.19
C MET A 76 8.43 8.12 4.65
N ARG A 77 9.26 7.30 4.00
CA ARG A 77 9.29 7.19 2.53
C ARG A 77 7.99 6.62 1.98
N THR A 78 7.48 5.56 2.58
CA THR A 78 6.20 4.94 2.19
C THR A 78 5.05 5.92 2.32
N THR A 79 4.96 6.63 3.44
CA THR A 79 3.97 7.70 3.66
C THR A 79 4.11 8.82 2.65
N LYS A 80 5.33 9.30 2.37
CA LYS A 80 5.56 10.33 1.36
C LYS A 80 5.11 9.87 -0.03
N GLU A 81 5.45 8.65 -0.42
CA GLU A 81 5.06 8.10 -1.73
C GLU A 81 3.55 7.88 -1.83
N ALA A 82 2.92 7.34 -0.79
CA ALA A 82 1.48 7.11 -0.74
C ALA A 82 0.70 8.43 -0.81
N LEU A 83 1.13 9.46 -0.07
CA LEU A 83 0.47 10.77 -0.03
C LEU A 83 0.76 11.60 -1.29
N PHE A 84 1.99 11.67 -1.78
CA PHE A 84 2.36 12.62 -2.83
C PHE A 84 2.56 11.99 -4.21
N SER A 85 2.52 10.66 -4.32
CA SER A 85 2.63 9.94 -5.59
C SER A 85 1.74 8.69 -5.61
N PRO A 86 0.43 8.82 -5.26
CA PRO A 86 -0.45 7.67 -5.00
C PRO A 86 -0.57 6.73 -6.19
N THR A 87 -0.63 7.24 -7.42
CA THR A 87 -0.73 6.38 -8.62
C THR A 87 0.49 5.45 -8.76
N ARG A 88 1.70 6.00 -8.67
CA ARG A 88 2.94 5.19 -8.76
C ARG A 88 3.04 4.23 -7.57
N PHE A 89 2.71 4.73 -6.38
CA PHE A 89 2.79 3.95 -5.15
C PHE A 89 1.82 2.76 -5.16
N PHE A 90 0.54 2.98 -5.44
CA PHE A 90 -0.46 1.92 -5.42
C PHE A 90 -0.27 0.88 -6.52
N LYS A 91 0.22 1.29 -7.70
CA LYS A 91 0.63 0.35 -8.76
C LYS A 91 1.80 -0.53 -8.34
N LYS A 92 2.70 -0.01 -7.50
CA LYS A 92 3.82 -0.76 -6.94
C LYS A 92 3.34 -1.74 -5.87
N VAL A 93 2.62 -1.27 -4.85
CA VAL A 93 2.19 -2.12 -3.73
C VAL A 93 1.15 -3.16 -4.12
N SER A 94 0.39 -2.96 -5.21
CA SER A 94 -0.58 -3.94 -5.66
C SER A 94 0.02 -5.27 -6.13
N ALA A 95 1.27 -5.25 -6.58
CA ALA A 95 2.00 -6.45 -7.00
C ALA A 95 2.65 -7.21 -5.83
N GLY A 96 2.61 -6.64 -4.61
CA GLY A 96 3.23 -7.26 -3.43
C GLY A 96 2.36 -8.34 -2.79
N GLU A 97 3.01 -9.17 -1.96
CA GLU A 97 2.37 -10.32 -1.33
C GLU A 97 2.08 -10.11 0.17
N GLY A 98 1.07 -10.85 0.67
CA GLY A 98 0.75 -10.91 2.08
C GLY A 98 -0.07 -9.74 2.63
N TYR A 99 -0.56 -9.95 3.86
CA TYR A 99 -1.47 -9.06 4.58
C TYR A 99 -0.79 -8.36 5.76
N TRP A 100 0.22 -8.98 6.35
CA TRP A 100 0.85 -8.53 7.60
C TRP A 100 1.55 -7.19 7.48
N SER A 101 2.43 -7.02 6.48
CA SER A 101 3.17 -5.77 6.33
C SER A 101 2.26 -4.56 6.07
N PRO A 102 1.29 -4.61 5.14
CA PRO A 102 0.29 -3.54 4.97
C PRO A 102 -0.52 -3.28 6.24
N LEU A 103 -0.94 -4.33 6.95
CA LEU A 103 -1.74 -4.20 8.18
C LEU A 103 -0.97 -3.43 9.25
N ILE A 104 0.30 -3.80 9.50
CA ILE A 104 1.14 -3.12 10.51
C ILE A 104 1.33 -1.65 10.10
N TYR A 105 1.55 -1.36 8.81
CA TYR A 105 1.64 0.02 8.32
C TYR A 105 0.36 0.82 8.61
N GLY A 106 -0.79 0.24 8.32
CA GLY A 106 -2.09 0.87 8.53
C GLY A 106 -2.39 1.10 10.01
N ILE A 107 -2.11 0.10 10.85
CA ILE A 107 -2.22 0.20 12.32
C ILE A 107 -1.31 1.31 12.85
N LEU A 108 -0.04 1.33 12.44
CA LEU A 108 0.90 2.35 12.87
C LEU A 108 0.44 3.77 12.49
N SER A 109 0.01 3.95 11.24
CA SER A 109 -0.52 5.24 10.77
C SER A 109 -1.79 5.66 11.52
N GLY A 110 -2.67 4.70 11.82
CA GLY A 110 -3.87 4.95 12.62
C GLY A 110 -3.56 5.31 14.08
N ILE A 111 -2.62 4.61 14.72
CA ILE A 111 -2.16 4.93 16.09
C ILE A 111 -1.57 6.34 16.14
N ILE A 112 -0.73 6.70 15.17
CA ILE A 112 -0.14 8.05 15.12
C ILE A 112 -1.25 9.10 14.93
N GLY A 113 -2.12 8.92 13.95
CA GLY A 113 -3.20 9.86 13.65
C GLY A 113 -4.18 10.03 14.81
N PHE A 114 -4.77 8.93 15.29
CA PHE A 114 -5.74 8.98 16.39
C PHE A 114 -5.08 9.33 17.73
N GLY A 115 -3.91 8.77 18.04
CA GLY A 115 -3.19 9.03 19.28
C GLY A 115 -2.82 10.51 19.45
N VAL A 116 -2.23 11.13 18.42
CA VAL A 116 -1.93 12.57 18.47
C VAL A 116 -3.22 13.39 18.58
N SER A 117 -4.28 12.99 17.87
CA SER A 117 -5.56 13.69 17.94
C SER A 117 -6.18 13.68 19.32
N LEU A 118 -6.13 12.54 20.01
CA LEU A 118 -6.61 12.42 21.39
C LEU A 118 -5.83 13.32 22.34
N VAL A 119 -4.51 13.44 22.15
CA VAL A 119 -3.67 14.27 23.01
C VAL A 119 -4.04 15.75 22.89
N TYR A 120 -4.14 16.34 21.69
CA TYR A 120 -4.52 17.75 21.63
C TYR A 120 -6.00 17.97 21.96
N GLN A 121 -6.90 17.04 21.61
CA GLN A 121 -8.32 17.13 22.00
C GLN A 121 -8.45 17.18 23.51
N TRP A 122 -7.65 16.38 24.22
CA TRP A 122 -7.54 16.43 25.66
C TRP A 122 -7.22 17.84 26.17
N PHE A 123 -6.10 18.41 25.70
CA PHE A 123 -5.66 19.72 26.15
C PHE A 123 -6.65 20.84 25.79
N LEU A 124 -7.30 20.75 24.64
CA LEU A 124 -8.29 21.75 24.23
C LEU A 124 -9.61 21.64 25.00
N PHE A 125 -10.16 20.43 25.15
CA PHE A 125 -11.45 20.24 25.80
C PHE A 125 -11.38 20.30 27.32
N SER A 126 -10.25 19.92 27.93
CA SER A 126 -10.03 20.07 29.36
C SER A 126 -10.12 21.52 29.83
N ALA A 127 -9.89 22.52 28.96
CA ALA A 127 -10.10 23.92 29.31
C ALA A 127 -11.58 24.32 29.45
N PHE A 128 -12.50 23.56 28.88
CA PHE A 128 -13.94 23.82 28.90
C PHE A 128 -14.70 23.02 29.96
N ILE A 129 -14.05 22.10 30.65
CA ILE A 129 -14.68 21.26 31.66
C ILE A 129 -14.42 21.87 33.05
N PRO A 130 -15.46 22.08 33.89
CA PRO A 130 -15.29 22.56 35.25
C PRO A 130 -14.38 21.65 36.11
N PRO A 131 -13.55 22.20 37.01
CA PRO A 131 -12.63 21.42 37.84
C PRO A 131 -13.29 20.34 38.70
N GLN A 132 -14.55 20.53 39.10
CA GLN A 132 -15.32 19.54 39.86
C GLN A 132 -15.60 18.27 39.04
N ILE A 133 -15.76 18.41 37.72
CA ILE A 133 -15.98 17.30 36.80
C ILE A 133 -14.65 16.64 36.44
N HIS A 134 -13.55 17.39 36.36
CA HIS A 134 -12.21 16.84 36.12
C HIS A 134 -11.84 15.74 37.13
N ALA A 135 -12.16 15.96 38.41
CA ALA A 135 -11.86 15.00 39.47
C ALA A 135 -12.64 13.68 39.36
N LEU A 136 -13.74 13.66 38.61
CA LEU A 136 -14.60 12.48 38.41
C LEU A 136 -14.20 11.65 37.19
N ILE A 137 -13.35 12.19 36.30
CA ILE A 137 -12.95 11.48 35.08
C ILE A 137 -11.74 10.60 35.41
N PRO A 138 -11.84 9.27 35.29
CA PRO A 138 -10.73 8.36 35.55
C PRO A 138 -9.74 8.37 34.38
N TYR A 139 -8.86 9.37 34.32
CA TYR A 139 -7.95 9.58 33.18
C TYR A 139 -7.05 8.37 32.89
N ASN A 140 -6.57 7.69 33.92
CA ASN A 140 -5.75 6.48 33.76
C ASN A 140 -6.53 5.36 33.07
N LEU A 141 -7.83 5.22 33.38
CA LEU A 141 -8.71 4.26 32.72
C LEU A 141 -8.94 4.66 31.27
N PHE A 142 -9.24 5.93 30.99
CA PHE A 142 -9.44 6.44 29.63
C PHE A 142 -8.20 6.22 28.75
N LEU A 143 -7.00 6.55 29.25
CA LEU A 143 -5.75 6.33 28.53
C LEU A 143 -5.47 4.85 28.29
N THR A 144 -5.67 4.00 29.30
CA THR A 144 -5.51 2.54 29.18
C THR A 144 -6.47 1.96 28.13
N LEU A 145 -7.75 2.34 28.18
CA LEU A 145 -8.74 1.92 27.20
C LEU A 145 -8.42 2.41 25.79
N SER A 146 -7.88 3.64 25.66
CA SER A 146 -7.47 4.19 24.36
C SER A 146 -6.26 3.46 23.78
N LEU A 147 -5.28 3.11 24.61
CA LEU A 147 -4.06 2.41 24.19
C LEU A 147 -4.37 1.04 23.56
N ILE A 148 -5.38 0.34 24.08
CA ILE A 148 -5.84 -0.96 23.57
C ILE A 148 -6.91 -0.77 22.49
N GLY A 149 -7.80 0.20 22.68
CA GLY A 149 -8.95 0.45 21.82
C GLY A 149 -8.57 0.97 20.44
N ILE A 150 -7.58 1.86 20.32
CA ILE A 150 -7.19 2.43 19.02
C ILE A 150 -6.64 1.34 18.08
N PRO A 151 -5.65 0.51 18.46
CA PRO A 151 -5.17 -0.56 17.57
C PRO A 151 -6.27 -1.53 17.15
N LEU A 152 -7.17 -1.91 18.07
CA LEU A 152 -8.30 -2.79 17.77
C LEU A 152 -9.28 -2.13 16.80
N MET A 153 -9.67 -0.90 17.06
CA MET A 153 -10.56 -0.11 16.20
C MET A 153 -9.98 0.04 14.79
N VAL A 154 -8.69 0.40 14.68
CA VAL A 154 -8.00 0.56 13.39
C VAL A 154 -7.94 -0.78 12.64
N THR A 155 -7.57 -1.86 13.34
CA THR A 155 -7.51 -3.21 12.76
C THR A 155 -8.88 -3.62 12.22
N SER A 156 -9.93 -3.53 13.05
CA SER A 156 -11.30 -3.84 12.64
C SER A 156 -11.75 -2.98 11.47
N SER A 157 -11.43 -1.68 11.47
CA SER A 157 -11.79 -0.77 10.38
C SER A 157 -11.08 -1.12 9.07
N ILE A 158 -9.83 -1.60 9.11
CA ILE A 158 -9.12 -2.09 7.92
C ILE A 158 -9.81 -3.34 7.37
N PHE A 159 -10.12 -4.33 8.21
CA PHE A 159 -10.79 -5.56 7.78
C PHE A 159 -12.20 -5.28 7.23
N ILE A 160 -13.02 -4.53 7.97
CA ILE A 160 -14.39 -4.20 7.57
C ILE A 160 -14.37 -3.34 6.29
N GLY A 161 -13.52 -2.31 6.24
CA GLY A 161 -13.40 -1.45 5.07
C GLY A 161 -12.93 -2.22 3.82
N SER A 162 -12.00 -3.16 3.99
CA SER A 162 -11.56 -4.05 2.92
C SER A 162 -12.66 -4.98 2.44
N ALA A 163 -13.39 -5.62 3.36
CA ALA A 163 -14.50 -6.51 3.02
C ALA A 163 -15.61 -5.77 2.27
N ILE A 164 -16.07 -4.63 2.80
CA ILE A 164 -17.11 -3.82 2.17
C ILE A 164 -16.67 -3.35 0.78
N THR A 165 -15.47 -2.76 0.68
CA THR A 165 -14.96 -2.26 -0.61
C THR A 165 -14.77 -3.39 -1.61
N HIS A 166 -14.33 -4.57 -1.16
CA HIS A 166 -14.16 -5.73 -2.03
C HIS A 166 -15.50 -6.26 -2.54
N LEU A 167 -16.52 -6.36 -1.68
CA LEU A 167 -17.87 -6.71 -2.10
C LEU A 167 -18.41 -5.70 -3.12
N CYS A 168 -18.19 -4.40 -2.91
CA CYS A 168 -18.58 -3.38 -3.87
C CYS A 168 -17.84 -3.53 -5.20
N LEU A 169 -16.54 -3.86 -5.17
CA LEU A 169 -15.76 -4.18 -6.37
C LEU A 169 -16.31 -5.40 -7.11
N MET A 170 -16.81 -6.41 -6.41
CA MET A 170 -17.47 -7.55 -7.03
C MET A 170 -18.79 -7.13 -7.71
N VAL A 171 -19.60 -6.31 -7.04
CA VAL A 171 -20.88 -5.80 -7.57
C VAL A 171 -20.68 -4.98 -8.85
N VAL A 172 -19.66 -4.10 -8.89
CA VAL A 172 -19.39 -3.28 -10.09
C VAL A 172 -18.56 -4.00 -11.17
N GLY A 173 -18.24 -5.29 -10.97
CA GLY A 173 -17.41 -6.07 -11.90
C GLY A 173 -15.96 -5.58 -12.01
N GLY A 174 -15.44 -4.98 -10.94
CA GLY A 174 -14.09 -4.43 -10.82
C GLY A 174 -13.08 -5.35 -10.14
N ASN A 175 -13.50 -6.50 -9.61
CA ASN A 175 -12.60 -7.45 -8.95
C ASN A 175 -11.69 -8.21 -9.95
N LYS A 176 -10.48 -7.68 -10.21
CA LYS A 176 -9.48 -8.34 -11.08
C LYS A 176 -8.37 -9.08 -10.35
N ASN A 177 -7.87 -8.54 -9.25
CA ASN A 177 -6.68 -9.05 -8.53
C ASN A 177 -6.99 -9.60 -7.13
N GLY A 178 -8.27 -9.89 -6.82
CA GLY A 178 -8.68 -10.55 -5.58
C GLY A 178 -8.67 -9.66 -4.32
N TYR A 179 -9.02 -10.25 -3.18
CA TYR A 179 -9.19 -9.53 -1.91
C TYR A 179 -7.90 -8.90 -1.39
N GLN A 180 -6.75 -9.56 -1.61
CA GLN A 180 -5.45 -9.07 -1.17
C GLN A 180 -5.12 -7.70 -1.76
N ALA A 181 -5.41 -7.47 -3.04
CA ALA A 181 -5.21 -6.17 -3.68
C ALA A 181 -6.06 -5.08 -3.02
N THR A 182 -7.33 -5.39 -2.70
CA THR A 182 -8.21 -4.46 -1.98
C THR A 182 -7.70 -4.19 -0.56
N PHE A 183 -7.31 -5.23 0.17
CA PHE A 183 -6.82 -5.10 1.54
C PHE A 183 -5.55 -4.24 1.63
N ARG A 184 -4.62 -4.43 0.69
CA ARG A 184 -3.39 -3.63 0.57
C ARG A 184 -3.72 -2.17 0.27
N ALA A 185 -4.62 -1.93 -0.69
CA ALA A 185 -5.09 -0.58 -1.02
C ALA A 185 -5.69 0.15 0.20
N ILE A 186 -6.56 -0.53 0.96
CA ILE A 186 -7.16 0.04 2.18
C ILE A 186 -6.09 0.31 3.23
N SER A 187 -5.27 -0.70 3.57
CA SER A 187 -4.28 -0.60 4.65
C SER A 187 -3.26 0.52 4.42
N TYR A 188 -2.74 0.67 3.20
CA TYR A 188 -1.81 1.76 2.89
C TYR A 188 -2.49 3.14 2.81
N SER A 189 -3.81 3.20 2.60
CA SER A 189 -4.55 4.47 2.61
C SER A 189 -4.71 5.07 4.02
N TYR A 190 -4.46 4.28 5.08
CA TYR A 190 -4.55 4.77 6.47
C TYR A 190 -3.51 5.84 6.81
N CYS A 191 -2.49 6.06 5.97
CA CYS A 191 -1.59 7.20 6.11
C CYS A 191 -2.31 8.56 6.01
N ALA A 192 -3.51 8.62 5.41
CA ALA A 192 -4.36 9.81 5.44
C ALA A 192 -4.81 10.20 6.87
N LEU A 193 -4.76 9.28 7.84
CA LEU A 193 -5.07 9.63 9.23
C LEU A 193 -3.98 10.51 9.87
N LEU A 194 -2.80 10.64 9.26
CA LEU A 194 -1.78 11.58 9.73
C LEU A 194 -2.23 13.04 9.62
N PHE A 195 -3.19 13.35 8.75
CA PHE A 195 -3.81 14.68 8.73
C PHE A 195 -4.49 15.02 10.06
N ASN A 196 -4.93 14.02 10.84
CA ASN A 196 -5.57 14.23 12.14
C ASN A 196 -4.65 14.91 13.16
N ILE A 197 -3.33 14.95 12.93
CA ILE A 197 -2.36 15.69 13.73
C ILE A 197 -2.70 17.19 13.77
N VAL A 198 -3.31 17.72 12.70
CA VAL A 198 -3.76 19.11 12.63
C VAL A 198 -5.10 19.26 13.33
N PRO A 199 -5.22 20.06 14.41
CA PRO A 199 -6.48 20.27 15.11
C PRO A 199 -7.57 20.84 14.20
N PHE A 200 -8.83 20.52 14.53
CA PHE A 200 -10.07 21.01 13.89
C PHE A 200 -10.27 20.57 12.42
N ILE A 201 -9.34 20.90 11.53
CA ILE A 201 -9.47 20.64 10.08
C ILE A 201 -8.89 19.27 9.68
N GLY A 202 -7.96 18.73 10.46
CA GLY A 202 -7.21 17.52 10.12
C GLY A 202 -8.08 16.30 9.89
N SER A 203 -9.10 16.09 10.73
CA SER A 203 -10.02 14.96 10.61
C SER A 203 -10.86 15.03 9.33
N PHE A 204 -11.36 16.23 9.00
CA PHE A 204 -12.11 16.43 7.77
C PHE A 204 -11.21 16.24 6.54
N ALA A 205 -10.06 16.91 6.48
CA ALA A 205 -9.11 16.78 5.38
C ALA A 205 -8.64 15.33 5.21
N GLY A 206 -8.29 14.66 6.31
CA GLY A 206 -7.85 13.27 6.33
C GLY A 206 -8.91 12.30 5.83
N SER A 207 -10.17 12.46 6.25
CA SER A 207 -11.27 11.58 5.80
C SER A 207 -11.53 11.70 4.29
N VAL A 208 -11.56 12.92 3.75
CA VAL A 208 -11.70 13.15 2.31
C VAL A 208 -10.52 12.57 1.56
N TYR A 209 -9.30 12.81 2.07
CA TYR A 209 -8.09 12.34 1.41
C TYR A 209 -7.95 10.81 1.46
N MET A 210 -8.42 10.18 2.52
CA MET A 210 -8.46 8.71 2.64
C MET A 210 -9.33 8.11 1.53
N ILE A 211 -10.50 8.68 1.25
CA ILE A 211 -11.36 8.23 0.12
C ILE A 211 -10.60 8.33 -1.20
N ILE A 212 -9.89 9.45 -1.42
CA ILE A 212 -9.08 9.65 -2.63
C ILE A 212 -7.98 8.57 -2.75
N LEU A 213 -7.24 8.29 -1.67
CA LEU A 213 -6.21 7.26 -1.67
C LEU A 213 -6.79 5.87 -1.91
N ILE A 214 -7.94 5.54 -1.32
CA ILE A 214 -8.61 4.26 -1.56
C ILE A 214 -9.00 4.14 -3.04
N ILE A 215 -9.53 5.20 -3.65
CA ILE A 215 -9.86 5.22 -5.10
C ILE A 215 -8.62 4.91 -5.93
N PHE A 216 -7.49 5.60 -5.68
CA PHE A 216 -6.23 5.30 -6.37
C PHE A 216 -5.77 3.86 -6.10
N GLY A 217 -5.87 3.41 -4.85
CA GLY A 217 -5.48 2.09 -4.40
C GLY A 217 -6.24 0.98 -5.10
N VAL A 218 -7.56 1.06 -5.18
CA VAL A 218 -8.36 0.04 -5.88
C VAL A 218 -8.25 0.17 -7.40
N ARG A 219 -8.09 1.40 -7.94
CA ARG A 219 -7.91 1.63 -9.38
C ARG A 219 -6.64 0.95 -9.88
N GLU A 220 -5.50 1.28 -9.29
CA GLU A 220 -4.22 0.67 -9.64
C GLU A 220 -4.17 -0.79 -9.20
N GLY A 221 -4.70 -1.08 -8.02
CA GLY A 221 -4.72 -2.41 -7.42
C GLY A 221 -5.45 -3.46 -8.23
N HIS A 222 -6.51 -3.07 -8.94
CA HIS A 222 -7.29 -3.98 -9.80
C HIS A 222 -7.17 -3.66 -11.29
N GLY A 223 -6.36 -2.67 -11.70
CA GLY A 223 -6.22 -2.27 -13.11
C GLY A 223 -7.55 -1.86 -13.75
N ILE A 224 -8.41 -1.16 -13.00
CA ILE A 224 -9.75 -0.75 -13.45
C ILE A 224 -9.79 0.75 -13.80
N SER A 225 -10.85 1.19 -14.48
CA SER A 225 -11.04 2.61 -14.78
C SER A 225 -11.37 3.42 -13.52
N THR A 226 -11.01 4.70 -13.51
CA THR A 226 -11.31 5.61 -12.39
C THR A 226 -12.80 5.66 -12.06
N GLY A 227 -13.68 5.65 -13.07
CA GLY A 227 -15.13 5.65 -12.84
C GLY A 227 -15.61 4.41 -12.09
N LYS A 228 -15.10 3.22 -12.42
CA LYS A 228 -15.41 1.99 -11.68
C LYS A 228 -14.86 2.01 -10.26
N ALA A 229 -13.65 2.52 -10.06
CA ALA A 229 -13.04 2.67 -8.75
C ALA A 229 -13.86 3.63 -7.85
N VAL A 230 -14.21 4.81 -8.37
CA VAL A 230 -15.07 5.79 -7.68
C VAL A 230 -16.42 5.17 -7.32
N LEU A 231 -17.07 4.50 -8.27
CA LEU A 231 -18.35 3.85 -8.02
C LEU A 231 -18.22 2.80 -6.92
N ALA A 232 -17.21 1.91 -6.96
CA ALA A 232 -17.02 0.88 -5.94
C ALA A 232 -16.80 1.46 -4.54
N VAL A 233 -16.00 2.53 -4.42
CA VAL A 233 -15.68 3.14 -3.12
C VAL A 233 -16.86 3.93 -2.56
N LEU A 234 -17.65 4.60 -3.40
CA LEU A 234 -18.80 5.39 -2.99
C LEU A 234 -20.10 4.57 -2.91
N LEU A 235 -20.13 3.34 -3.44
CA LEU A 235 -21.32 2.48 -3.44
C LEU A 235 -21.92 2.29 -2.05
N PRO A 236 -21.15 2.02 -0.97
CA PRO A 236 -21.72 1.89 0.37
C PRO A 236 -22.46 3.16 0.81
N LEU A 237 -21.89 4.34 0.52
CA LEU A 237 -22.51 5.62 0.86
C LEU A 237 -23.80 5.83 0.06
N ILE A 238 -23.79 5.53 -1.25
CA ILE A 238 -24.98 5.63 -2.11
C ILE A 238 -26.10 4.72 -1.59
N VAL A 239 -25.79 3.49 -1.20
CA VAL A 239 -26.77 2.53 -0.67
C VAL A 239 -27.35 3.02 0.65
N VAL A 240 -26.51 3.47 1.60
CA VAL A 240 -26.98 3.97 2.90
C VAL A 240 -27.87 5.20 2.73
N LEU A 241 -27.47 6.16 1.89
CA LEU A 241 -28.28 7.35 1.61
C LEU A 241 -29.61 7.00 0.92
N GLY A 242 -29.58 6.09 -0.06
CA GLY A 242 -30.78 5.63 -0.75
C GLY A 242 -31.78 4.94 0.18
N LEU A 243 -31.30 4.05 1.06
CA LEU A 243 -32.14 3.40 2.06
C LEU A 243 -32.67 4.40 3.10
N GLY A 244 -31.86 5.36 3.53
CA GLY A 244 -32.29 6.41 4.46
C GLY A 244 -33.39 7.31 3.90
N ILE A 245 -33.29 7.68 2.61
CA ILE A 245 -34.35 8.44 1.92
C ILE A 245 -35.62 7.59 1.81
N LEU A 246 -35.49 6.32 1.43
CA LEU A 246 -36.62 5.41 1.33
C LEU A 246 -37.35 5.26 2.67
N THR A 247 -36.62 5.04 3.77
CA THR A 247 -37.23 4.92 5.11
C THR A 247 -37.87 6.23 5.56
N ALA A 248 -37.25 7.38 5.28
CA ALA A 248 -37.82 8.69 5.59
C ALA A 248 -39.13 8.98 4.84
N ILE A 249 -39.31 8.44 3.62
CA ILE A 249 -40.55 8.57 2.84
C ILE A 249 -41.61 7.56 3.30
N LEU A 250 -41.22 6.28 3.47
CA LEU A 250 -42.17 5.20 3.74
C LEU A 250 -42.68 5.20 5.19
N LEU A 251 -41.86 5.61 6.16
CA LEU A 251 -42.24 5.58 7.58
C LEU A 251 -43.43 6.52 7.89
N PRO A 252 -43.46 7.80 7.47
CA PRO A 252 -44.63 8.65 7.65
C PRO A 252 -45.87 8.15 6.90
N MET A 253 -45.71 7.58 5.70
CA MET A 253 -46.83 7.02 4.93
C MET A 253 -47.46 5.81 5.65
N PHE A 254 -46.62 4.94 6.23
CA PHE A 254 -47.07 3.80 7.03
C PHE A 254 -47.73 4.25 8.35
N LEU A 255 -47.18 5.26 9.03
CA LEU A 255 -47.73 5.80 10.26
C LEU A 255 -49.05 6.58 10.03
N ALA A 256 -49.15 7.34 8.94
CA ALA A 256 -50.40 8.02 8.54
C ALA A 256 -51.48 7.01 8.14
N GLY A 257 -51.11 5.96 7.40
CA GLY A 257 -52.01 4.86 7.05
C GLY A 257 -52.55 4.11 8.26
N SER A 258 -51.72 3.84 9.26
CA SER A 258 -52.13 3.17 10.51
C SER A 258 -52.94 4.06 11.47
N GLY A 259 -52.80 5.38 11.39
CA GLY A 259 -53.67 6.35 12.08
C GLY A 259 -55.09 6.39 11.50
N LEU A 260 -55.24 6.18 10.19
CA LEU A 260 -56.55 6.16 9.51
C LEU A 260 -57.43 4.98 9.97
N PHE A 261 -56.84 3.85 10.36
CA PHE A 261 -57.56 2.69 10.90
C PHE A 261 -57.94 2.81 12.38
N ARG A 262 -57.40 3.80 13.12
CA ARG A 262 -57.76 4.04 14.53
C ARG A 262 -58.93 5.02 14.72
N GLY A 263 -59.37 5.70 13.66
CA GLY A 263 -60.47 6.68 13.70
C GLY A 263 -61.87 6.11 13.41
N VAL A 264 -61.99 4.81 13.11
CA VAL A 264 -63.27 4.13 12.86
C VAL A 264 -63.50 3.07 13.93
N GLY A 265 -63.59 3.52 15.17
CA GLY A 265 -64.10 2.74 16.30
C GLY A 265 -65.39 3.41 16.78
N VAL A 266 -66.50 2.68 16.62
CA VAL A 266 -67.87 3.00 17.06
C VAL A 266 -67.92 3.34 18.55
#